data_AF-A0A838JKB4-F1
#
_entry.id   AF-A0A838JKB4-F1
#
_cell.length_a   1.000
_cell.length_b   1.000
_cell.length_c   1.000
_cell.angle_alpha   90.00
_cell.angle_beta   90.00
_cell.angle_gamma   90.00
#
_symmetry.space_group_name_H-M   'P 1'
#
loop_
_entity.id
_entity.type
_entity.pdbx_description
1 polymer ?
#
loop_
_entity_poly.entity_id
_entity_poly.type
_entity_poly.pdbx_seq_one_letter_code
_entity_poly.pdbx_strand_id
1 'polypeptide(L)'
;MIGASITMSKRSIRRTGVPATKRGKLNPEYLRVVDGPTAERLAKAADGFEVGDDGHGTRVYTMQLRPISAMLKRRQIDGKQFSALDKFHKHWFNAKLGGGVRSVDMNRIYAPDPFLDYLNASERQWRNRAEYFKALDLLVFQESIIVSNLICSETMTVQQAGHGLGYDSPYRARAAGVEVVRGIADKWIDLWGL
;
A
#
# COMPACT_ATOMS: atom_id res chain seq x y z
N MET A 1 -4.25 -33.79 -58.15
CA MET A 1 -3.73 -32.79 -57.18
C MET A 1 -4.92 -32.16 -56.48
N ILE A 2 -5.24 -32.61 -55.27
CA ILE A 2 -6.38 -32.09 -54.49
C ILE A 2 -5.79 -31.43 -53.25
N GLY A 3 -5.97 -30.11 -53.15
CA GLY A 3 -5.45 -29.29 -52.06
C GLY A 3 -6.19 -29.56 -50.75
N ALA A 4 -5.44 -29.94 -49.71
CA ALA A 4 -5.97 -30.09 -48.37
C ALA A 4 -6.05 -28.71 -47.70
N SER A 5 -7.27 -28.24 -47.42
CA SER A 5 -7.52 -27.07 -46.60
C SER A 5 -7.27 -27.40 -45.12
N ILE A 6 -6.24 -26.78 -44.52
CA ILE A 6 -5.97 -26.90 -43.09
C ILE A 6 -6.99 -26.03 -42.36
N THR A 7 -8.06 -26.65 -41.85
CA THR A 7 -8.99 -25.99 -40.94
C THR A 7 -8.34 -25.90 -39.56
N MET A 8 -7.77 -24.74 -39.23
CA MET A 8 -7.28 -24.47 -37.88
C MET A 8 -8.47 -24.38 -36.91
N SER A 9 -8.70 -25.49 -36.20
CA SER A 9 -9.60 -25.53 -35.03
C SER A 9 -9.09 -24.54 -33.99
N LYS A 10 -9.83 -23.45 -33.77
CA LYS A 10 -9.66 -22.54 -32.62
C LYS A 10 -9.99 -23.32 -31.35
N ARG A 11 -9.03 -24.09 -30.83
CA ARG A 11 -9.14 -24.63 -29.46
C ARG A 11 -9.06 -23.44 -28.52
N SER A 12 -10.22 -23.04 -28.00
CA SER A 12 -10.33 -22.23 -26.79
C SER A 12 -9.34 -22.79 -25.76
N ILE A 13 -8.42 -21.94 -25.29
CA ILE A 13 -7.52 -22.23 -24.18
C ILE A 13 -8.44 -22.43 -22.98
N ARG A 14 -8.86 -23.68 -22.76
CA ARG A 14 -9.69 -24.06 -21.62
C ARG A 14 -8.93 -23.63 -20.37
N ARG A 15 -9.59 -22.86 -19.51
CA ARG A 15 -9.14 -22.55 -18.15
C ARG A 15 -8.56 -23.83 -17.54
N THR A 16 -7.25 -23.86 -17.35
CA THR A 16 -6.55 -24.89 -16.60
C THR A 16 -6.88 -24.68 -15.13
N GLY A 17 -8.05 -25.15 -14.72
CA GLY A 17 -8.53 -25.03 -13.35
C GLY A 17 -9.69 -25.99 -13.09
N VAL A 18 -9.69 -26.58 -11.90
CA VAL A 18 -10.80 -27.41 -11.42
C VAL A 18 -12.07 -26.55 -11.40
N PRO A 19 -13.19 -26.97 -12.01
CA PRO A 19 -14.41 -26.18 -12.05
C PRO A 19 -15.06 -26.09 -10.66
N ALA A 20 -15.56 -24.91 -10.30
CA ALA A 20 -16.19 -24.63 -8.99
C ALA A 20 -17.42 -25.49 -8.70
N THR A 21 -18.17 -25.82 -9.75
CA THR A 21 -19.37 -26.65 -9.67
C THR A 21 -19.29 -27.78 -10.69
N LYS A 22 -19.77 -28.95 -10.29
CA LYS A 22 -19.92 -30.13 -11.14
C LYS A 22 -21.38 -30.55 -11.10
N ARG A 23 -22.08 -30.42 -12.25
CA ARG A 23 -23.51 -30.74 -12.39
C ARG A 23 -24.40 -30.03 -11.35
N GLY A 24 -24.21 -28.72 -11.18
CA GLY A 24 -25.02 -27.89 -10.28
C GLY A 24 -24.77 -28.11 -8.78
N LYS A 25 -23.87 -29.03 -8.41
CA LYS A 25 -23.40 -29.22 -7.03
C LYS A 25 -21.99 -28.67 -6.88
N LEU A 26 -21.66 -28.20 -5.68
CA LEU A 26 -20.31 -27.75 -5.34
C LEU A 26 -19.30 -28.88 -5.60
N ASN A 27 -18.22 -28.59 -6.31
CA ASN A 27 -17.21 -29.59 -6.60
C ASN A 27 -16.30 -29.78 -5.37
N PRO A 28 -16.25 -30.98 -4.75
CA PRO A 28 -15.41 -31.21 -3.57
C PRO A 28 -13.91 -31.07 -3.86
N GLU A 29 -13.47 -31.27 -5.11
CA GLU A 29 -12.07 -31.03 -5.49
C GLU A 29 -11.73 -29.55 -5.64
N TYR A 30 -12.72 -28.69 -5.85
CA TYR A 30 -12.52 -27.24 -5.88
C TYR A 30 -12.12 -26.71 -4.49
N LEU A 31 -12.74 -27.24 -3.43
CA LEU A 31 -12.39 -26.91 -2.04
C LEU A 31 -10.94 -27.27 -1.68
N ARG A 32 -10.35 -28.29 -2.34
CA ARG A 32 -8.96 -28.71 -2.12
C ARG A 32 -7.93 -27.89 -2.91
N VAL A 33 -8.33 -27.31 -4.04
CA VAL A 33 -7.46 -26.46 -4.87
C VAL A 33 -7.54 -24.99 -4.46
N VAL A 34 -8.67 -24.57 -3.89
CA VAL A 34 -8.86 -23.27 -3.22
C VAL A 34 -8.55 -23.42 -1.73
N ASP A 35 -7.49 -24.14 -1.38
CA ASP A 35 -6.90 -24.01 -0.05
C ASP A 35 -6.23 -22.64 -0.02
N GLY A 36 -6.94 -21.65 0.53
CA GLY A 36 -6.38 -20.35 0.86
C GLY A 36 -5.17 -20.49 1.80
N PRO A 37 -4.55 -19.38 2.22
CA PRO A 37 -3.44 -19.44 3.17
C PRO A 37 -3.85 -20.25 4.40
N THR A 38 -2.98 -21.18 4.84
CA THR A 38 -3.26 -22.04 6.00
C THR A 38 -3.53 -21.17 7.24
N ALA A 39 -4.33 -21.68 8.18
CA ALA A 39 -4.65 -20.96 9.41
C ALA A 39 -3.40 -20.47 10.16
N GLU A 40 -2.32 -21.27 10.15
CA GLU A 40 -1.02 -20.88 10.71
C GLU A 40 -0.37 -19.69 9.98
N ARG A 41 -0.48 -19.63 8.64
CA ARG A 41 0.04 -18.52 7.84
C ARG A 41 -0.77 -17.25 8.05
N LEU A 42 -2.09 -17.37 8.18
CA LEU A 42 -2.97 -16.25 8.53
C LEU A 42 -2.67 -15.74 9.94
N ALA A 43 -2.46 -16.63 10.92
CA ALA A 43 -2.06 -16.26 12.27
C ALA A 43 -0.69 -15.53 12.28
N LYS A 44 0.28 -15.99 11.48
CA LYS A 44 1.58 -15.33 11.33
C LYS A 44 1.50 -13.98 10.61
N ALA A 45 0.60 -13.84 9.64
CA ALA A 45 0.38 -12.59 8.91
C ALA A 45 -0.32 -11.52 9.78
N ALA A 46 -0.88 -11.91 10.94
CA ALA A 46 -1.47 -11.04 11.93
C ALA A 46 -2.43 -10.00 11.31
N ASP A 47 -2.13 -8.71 11.48
CA ASP A 47 -2.98 -7.59 11.04
C ASP A 47 -2.85 -7.24 9.55
N GLY A 48 -2.02 -7.98 8.80
CA GLY A 48 -1.64 -7.63 7.42
C GLY A 48 -2.71 -7.89 6.36
N PHE A 49 -3.87 -8.42 6.72
CA PHE A 49 -4.95 -8.71 5.77
C PHE A 49 -6.33 -8.62 6.41
N GLU A 50 -7.34 -8.37 5.58
CA GLU A 50 -8.75 -8.50 5.91
C GLU A 50 -9.37 -9.59 5.04
N VAL A 51 -10.18 -10.46 5.65
CA VAL A 51 -10.89 -11.53 4.93
C VAL A 51 -12.31 -11.06 4.69
N GLY A 52 -12.62 -10.73 3.45
CA GLY A 52 -13.97 -10.47 2.96
C GLY A 52 -14.60 -11.72 2.34
N ASP A 53 -15.87 -11.59 2.00
CA ASP A 53 -16.65 -12.56 1.21
C ASP A 53 -17.13 -11.86 -0.07
N ASP A 54 -16.95 -12.50 -1.22
CA ASP A 54 -17.42 -11.97 -2.51
C ASP A 54 -18.94 -12.16 -2.72
N GLY A 55 -19.64 -12.75 -1.75
CA GLY A 55 -21.07 -13.05 -1.82
C GLY A 55 -21.38 -14.27 -2.70
N HIS A 56 -20.36 -14.89 -3.29
CA HIS A 56 -20.44 -16.10 -4.10
C HIS A 56 -19.68 -17.28 -3.44
N GLY A 57 -19.25 -17.12 -2.19
CA GLY A 57 -18.59 -18.15 -1.39
C GLY A 57 -17.08 -18.20 -1.57
N THR A 58 -16.47 -17.21 -2.25
CA THR A 58 -15.01 -17.08 -2.34
C THR A 58 -14.52 -16.09 -1.29
N ARG A 59 -13.54 -16.51 -0.48
CA ARG A 59 -12.86 -15.63 0.47
C ARG A 59 -11.94 -14.67 -0.29
N VAL A 60 -12.13 -13.36 -0.09
CA VAL A 60 -11.27 -12.31 -0.65
C VAL A 60 -10.29 -11.86 0.45
N TYR A 61 -8.99 -12.03 0.22
CA TYR A 61 -7.95 -11.56 1.14
C TYR A 61 -7.46 -10.18 0.68
N THR A 62 -7.87 -9.12 1.37
CA THR A 62 -7.42 -7.75 1.11
C THR A 62 -6.18 -7.49 1.95
N MET A 63 -5.02 -7.29 1.35
CA MET A 63 -3.81 -6.96 2.11
C MET A 63 -3.87 -5.51 2.61
N GLN A 64 -3.65 -5.32 3.91
CA GLN A 64 -3.46 -4.01 4.50
C GLN A 64 -1.99 -3.63 4.39
N LEU A 65 -1.67 -2.87 3.36
CA LEU A 65 -0.29 -2.48 3.06
C LEU A 65 0.17 -1.24 3.83
N ARG A 66 -0.77 -0.41 4.33
CA ARG A 66 -0.43 0.88 4.95
C ARG A 66 0.09 0.69 6.39
N PRO A 67 1.33 1.09 6.70
CA PRO A 67 1.90 0.93 8.05
C PRO A 67 1.10 1.66 9.13
N ILE A 68 0.56 2.84 8.82
CA ILE A 68 -0.24 3.65 9.78
C ILE A 68 -1.55 2.98 10.18
N SER A 69 -2.17 2.20 9.28
CA SER A 69 -3.40 1.45 9.60
C SER A 69 -3.11 0.32 10.57
N ALA A 70 -1.97 -0.36 10.41
CA ALA A 70 -1.52 -1.37 11.36
C ALA A 70 -1.19 -0.77 12.74
N MET A 71 -0.62 0.44 12.78
CA MET A 71 -0.38 1.16 14.05
C MET A 71 -1.70 1.47 14.78
N LEU A 72 -2.73 1.92 14.06
CA LEU A 72 -4.05 2.19 14.64
C LEU A 72 -4.69 0.92 15.20
N LYS A 73 -4.67 -0.19 14.44
CA LYS A 73 -5.20 -1.50 14.90
C LYS A 73 -4.51 -1.99 16.18
N ARG A 74 -3.19 -1.78 16.27
CA ARG A 74 -2.38 -2.12 17.46
C ARG A 74 -2.49 -1.11 18.60
N ARG A 75 -3.35 -0.08 18.47
CA ARG A 75 -3.51 1.00 19.45
C ARG A 75 -2.20 1.73 19.78
N GLN A 76 -1.30 1.78 18.80
CA GLN A 76 -0.03 2.52 18.92
C GLN A 76 -0.24 4.01 18.67
N ILE A 77 -1.28 4.39 17.93
CA ILE A 77 -1.71 5.77 17.69
C ILE A 77 -3.21 5.89 17.94
N ASP A 78 -3.67 7.09 18.26
CA ASP A 78 -5.10 7.40 18.38
C ASP A 78 -5.72 7.82 17.04
N GLY A 79 -7.05 7.87 16.96
CA GLY A 79 -7.81 8.26 15.77
C GLY A 79 -7.49 9.67 15.26
N LYS A 80 -7.22 10.62 16.16
CA LYS A 80 -6.76 11.97 15.78
C LYS A 80 -5.39 11.94 15.10
N GLN A 81 -4.44 11.22 15.70
CA GLN A 81 -3.09 11.06 15.16
C GLN A 81 -3.14 10.36 13.80
N PHE A 82 -3.93 9.29 13.67
CA PHE A 82 -4.16 8.64 12.38
C PHE A 82 -4.71 9.62 11.34
N SER A 83 -5.69 10.46 11.71
CA SER A 83 -6.29 11.43 10.79
C SER A 83 -5.29 12.47 10.30
N ALA A 84 -4.38 12.93 11.17
CA ALA A 84 -3.28 13.82 10.78
C ALA A 84 -2.30 13.13 9.83
N LEU A 85 -1.81 11.93 10.18
CA LEU A 85 -0.89 11.16 9.33
C LEU A 85 -1.51 10.85 7.95
N ASP A 86 -2.80 10.50 7.91
CA ASP A 86 -3.52 10.23 6.67
C ASP A 86 -3.75 11.51 5.83
N LYS A 87 -4.04 12.64 6.49
CA LYS A 87 -4.12 13.96 5.83
C LYS A 87 -2.79 14.36 5.19
N PHE A 88 -1.67 14.14 5.88
CA PHE A 88 -0.34 14.35 5.32
C PHE A 88 -0.11 13.51 4.06
N HIS A 89 -0.40 12.21 4.11
CA HIS A 89 -0.29 11.32 2.95
C HIS A 89 -1.16 11.79 1.78
N LYS A 90 -2.40 12.23 2.05
CA LYS A 90 -3.30 12.79 1.03
C LYS A 90 -2.71 14.03 0.36
N HIS A 91 -2.08 14.94 1.12
CA HIS A 91 -1.40 16.10 0.53
C HIS A 91 -0.26 15.66 -0.40
N TRP A 92 0.59 14.73 0.03
CA TRP A 92 1.66 14.18 -0.80
C TRP A 92 1.14 13.50 -2.09
N PHE A 93 0.12 12.65 -1.97
CA PHE A 93 -0.47 11.93 -3.10
C PHE A 93 -1.15 12.88 -4.11
N ASN A 94 -1.95 13.82 -3.61
CA ASN A 94 -2.65 14.80 -4.44
C ASN A 94 -1.70 15.82 -5.09
N ALA A 95 -0.55 16.07 -4.46
CA ALA A 95 0.54 16.88 -5.00
C ALA A 95 1.32 16.18 -6.13
N LYS A 96 1.02 14.91 -6.43
CA LYS A 96 1.71 14.07 -7.43
C LYS A 96 3.21 13.93 -7.18
N LEU A 97 3.61 13.91 -5.90
CA LEU A 97 5.01 13.80 -5.50
C LEU A 97 5.57 12.37 -5.52
N GLY A 98 4.70 11.35 -5.54
CA GLY A 98 5.13 9.95 -5.52
C GLY A 98 5.71 9.39 -6.82
N GLY A 99 5.72 10.18 -7.90
CA GLY A 99 6.10 9.71 -9.22
C GLY A 99 5.05 8.78 -9.82
N GLY A 100 4.82 8.90 -11.13
CA GLY A 100 3.99 7.94 -11.87
C GLY A 100 4.89 6.96 -12.60
N VAL A 101 4.45 5.70 -12.73
CA VAL A 101 5.04 4.78 -13.72
C VAL A 101 4.72 5.35 -15.10
N ARG A 102 5.74 5.94 -15.75
CA ARG A 102 5.58 6.64 -17.05
C ARG A 102 5.56 5.67 -18.22
N SER A 103 6.26 4.55 -18.10
CA SER A 103 6.22 3.45 -19.05
C SER A 103 6.51 2.11 -18.38
N VAL A 104 5.87 1.06 -18.87
CA VAL A 104 6.10 -0.34 -18.49
C VAL A 104 6.92 -1.07 -19.58
N ASP A 105 7.13 -0.42 -20.74
CA ASP A 105 7.94 -0.96 -21.82
C ASP A 105 9.41 -0.61 -21.60
N MET A 106 10.25 -1.64 -21.45
CA MET A 106 11.69 -1.50 -21.21
C MET A 106 12.44 -0.88 -22.38
N ASN A 107 11.88 -0.93 -23.59
CA ASN A 107 12.51 -0.34 -24.78
C ASN A 107 12.18 1.15 -24.96
N ARG A 108 11.30 1.71 -24.12
CA ARG A 108 10.87 3.10 -24.23
C ARG A 108 11.60 3.96 -23.20
N ILE A 109 12.63 4.67 -23.64
CA ILE A 109 13.31 5.68 -22.82
C ILE A 109 12.39 6.90 -22.71
N TYR A 110 11.82 7.12 -21.52
CA TYR A 110 11.14 8.36 -21.17
C TYR A 110 12.14 9.31 -20.52
N ALA A 111 12.42 10.45 -21.17
CA ALA A 111 13.05 11.57 -20.51
C ALA A 111 11.97 12.38 -19.76
N PRO A 112 12.14 12.66 -18.46
CA PRO A 112 11.21 13.53 -17.74
C PRO A 112 11.28 14.94 -18.34
N ASP A 113 10.13 15.52 -18.67
CA ASP A 113 10.08 16.89 -19.19
C ASP A 113 10.12 17.88 -18.00
N PRO A 114 11.16 18.74 -17.89
CA PRO A 114 11.29 19.71 -16.81
C PRO A 114 10.05 20.62 -16.63
N PHE A 115 9.32 20.91 -17.71
CA PHE A 115 8.25 21.91 -17.72
C PHE A 115 6.86 21.32 -17.51
N LEU A 116 6.64 20.08 -17.95
CA LEU A 116 5.35 19.40 -17.78
C LEU A 116 5.29 18.56 -16.50
N ASP A 117 6.42 17.98 -16.08
CA ASP A 117 6.42 17.04 -14.96
C ASP A 117 6.71 17.68 -13.60
N TYR A 118 7.40 18.83 -13.57
CA TYR A 118 7.79 19.48 -12.30
C TYR A 118 6.97 20.72 -11.95
N LEU A 119 6.35 21.36 -12.94
CA LEU A 119 5.45 22.49 -12.72
C LEU A 119 4.11 22.01 -12.13
N ASN A 120 3.47 22.87 -11.33
CA ASN A 120 2.14 22.56 -10.81
C ASN A 120 1.13 22.65 -11.96
N ALA A 121 0.61 21.51 -12.42
CA ALA A 121 -0.39 21.49 -13.49
C ALA A 121 -1.75 22.05 -13.06
N SER A 122 -1.98 22.28 -11.75
CA SER A 122 -3.21 22.88 -11.22
C SER A 122 -3.00 23.63 -9.90
N GLU A 123 -3.85 24.60 -9.61
CA GLU A 123 -3.88 25.31 -8.32
C GLU A 123 -4.09 24.34 -7.14
N ARG A 124 -4.92 23.30 -7.34
CA ARG A 124 -5.13 22.25 -6.35
C ARG A 124 -3.82 21.52 -6.02
N GLN A 125 -3.01 21.18 -7.02
CA GLN A 125 -1.69 20.56 -6.78
C GLN A 125 -0.74 21.51 -6.06
N TRP A 126 -0.72 22.78 -6.46
CA TRP A 126 0.08 23.81 -5.78
C TRP A 126 -0.29 23.92 -4.29
N ARG A 127 -1.59 24.03 -3.95
CA ARG A 127 -2.06 24.09 -2.56
C ARG A 127 -1.64 22.84 -1.77
N ASN A 128 -1.76 21.65 -2.36
CA ASN A 128 -1.34 20.41 -1.69
C ASN A 128 0.18 20.34 -1.50
N ARG A 129 0.99 20.83 -2.45
CA ARG A 129 2.45 20.93 -2.28
C ARG A 129 2.80 21.92 -1.17
N ALA A 130 2.16 23.09 -1.13
CA ALA A 130 2.39 24.09 -0.09
C ALA A 130 2.09 23.53 1.31
N GLU A 131 0.94 22.87 1.50
CA GLU A 131 0.59 22.22 2.77
C GLU A 131 1.54 21.07 3.13
N TYR A 132 1.97 20.28 2.14
CA TYR A 132 2.96 19.22 2.35
C TYR A 132 4.30 19.78 2.84
N PHE A 133 4.83 20.83 2.20
CA PHE A 133 6.08 21.46 2.62
C PHE A 133 5.95 22.14 3.98
N LYS A 134 4.83 22.83 4.24
CA LYS A 134 4.55 23.43 5.55
C LYS A 134 4.56 22.39 6.68
N ALA A 135 4.04 21.19 6.41
CA ALA A 135 4.08 20.08 7.37
C ALA A 135 5.50 19.51 7.55
N LEU A 136 6.32 19.46 6.50
CA LEU A 136 7.73 19.05 6.58
C LEU A 136 8.61 20.06 7.32
N ASP A 137 8.33 21.37 7.19
CA ASP A 137 9.12 22.43 7.83
C ASP A 137 9.07 22.37 9.36
N LEU A 138 8.06 21.71 9.94
CA LEU A 138 7.94 21.45 11.38
C LEU A 138 8.81 20.29 11.88
N LEU A 139 9.39 19.52 10.95
CA LEU A 139 10.10 18.29 11.26
C LEU A 139 11.60 18.49 11.26
N VAL A 140 12.27 17.75 12.13
CA VAL A 140 13.74 17.62 12.08
C VAL A 140 14.11 16.65 10.96
N PHE A 141 15.34 16.75 10.43
CA PHE A 141 15.85 15.91 9.34
C PHE A 141 15.59 14.40 9.51
N GLN A 142 15.76 13.85 10.72
CA GLN A 142 15.49 12.42 10.94
C GLN A 142 13.99 12.09 10.84
N GLU A 143 13.13 12.94 11.36
CA GLU A 143 11.67 12.79 11.31
C GLU A 143 11.16 12.83 9.86
N SER A 144 11.71 13.72 9.02
CA SER A 144 11.32 13.82 7.62
C SER A 144 11.69 12.57 6.81
N ILE A 145 12.83 11.93 7.10
CA ILE A 145 13.21 10.63 6.52
C ILE A 145 12.22 9.55 6.96
N ILE A 146 11.90 9.50 8.25
CA ILE A 146 10.98 8.50 8.80
C ILE A 146 9.62 8.61 8.13
N VAL A 147 9.06 9.82 8.08
CA VAL A 147 7.77 10.12 7.45
C VAL A 147 7.76 9.76 5.96
N SER A 148 8.81 10.13 5.23
CA SER A 148 8.89 9.85 3.79
C SER A 148 8.83 8.35 3.51
N ASN A 149 9.54 7.53 4.29
CA ASN A 149 9.59 6.09 4.07
C ASN A 149 8.39 5.34 4.69
N LEU A 150 7.92 5.76 5.86
CA LEU A 150 6.84 5.10 6.61
C LEU A 150 5.45 5.45 6.07
N ILE A 151 5.23 6.73 5.72
CA ILE A 151 3.89 7.26 5.40
C ILE A 151 3.74 7.48 3.89
N CYS A 152 4.72 8.06 3.21
CA CYS A 152 4.61 8.36 1.78
C CYS A 152 4.91 7.14 0.92
N SER A 153 6.11 6.56 1.07
CA SER A 153 6.53 5.40 0.28
C SER A 153 6.00 4.07 0.81
N GLU A 154 5.55 4.04 2.07
CA GLU A 154 5.04 2.83 2.74
C GLU A 154 6.00 1.63 2.68
N THR A 155 7.31 1.88 2.52
CA THR A 155 8.36 0.86 2.36
C THR A 155 8.97 0.44 3.69
N MET A 156 8.81 1.24 4.72
CA MET A 156 9.42 1.05 6.04
C MET A 156 8.38 0.77 7.11
N THR A 157 8.73 -0.11 8.05
CA THR A 157 7.95 -0.35 9.27
C THR A 157 8.43 0.52 10.42
N VAL A 158 7.58 0.73 11.44
CA VAL A 158 7.93 1.50 12.64
C VAL A 158 9.15 0.93 13.38
N GLN A 159 9.32 -0.39 13.36
CA GLN A 159 10.47 -1.04 13.97
C GLN A 159 11.76 -0.72 13.20
N GLN A 160 11.73 -0.73 11.87
CA GLN A 160 12.88 -0.33 11.05
C GLN A 160 13.23 1.15 11.26
N ALA A 161 12.22 2.02 11.42
CA ALA A 161 12.44 3.41 11.82
C ALA A 161 13.22 3.50 13.15
N GLY A 162 12.80 2.71 14.14
CA GLY A 162 13.48 2.61 15.43
C GLY A 162 14.93 2.09 15.36
N HIS A 163 15.21 1.12 14.49
CA HIS A 163 16.58 0.69 14.24
C HIS A 163 17.41 1.82 13.61
N GLY A 164 16.82 2.61 12.70
CA GLY A 164 17.45 3.82 12.16
C GLY A 164 17.75 4.89 13.20
N LEU A 165 17.05 4.89 14.35
CA LEU A 165 17.32 5.75 15.49
C LEU A 165 18.44 5.21 16.42
N GLY A 166 19.03 4.06 16.11
CA GLY A 166 20.15 3.46 16.85
C GLY A 166 19.75 2.46 17.95
N TYR A 167 18.51 1.99 17.97
CA TYR A 167 18.08 0.95 18.90
C TYR A 167 18.30 -0.45 18.33
N ASP A 168 19.14 -1.26 18.99
CA ASP A 168 19.42 -2.63 18.54
C ASP A 168 18.30 -3.63 18.88
N SER A 169 17.67 -3.45 20.04
CA SER A 169 16.60 -4.36 20.48
C SER A 169 15.31 -4.12 19.69
N PRO A 170 14.70 -5.15 19.07
CA PRO A 170 13.45 -5.03 18.31
C PRO A 170 12.31 -4.36 19.09
N TYR A 171 12.22 -4.67 20.40
CA TYR A 171 11.20 -4.10 21.27
C TYR A 171 11.43 -2.61 21.53
N ARG A 172 12.67 -2.23 21.89
CA ARG A 172 13.03 -0.82 22.14
C ARG A 172 12.95 0.01 20.87
N ALA A 173 13.39 -0.54 19.73
CA ALA A 173 13.27 0.09 18.43
C ALA A 173 11.81 0.40 18.09
N ARG A 174 10.91 -0.58 18.23
CA ARG A 174 9.50 -0.36 17.98
C ARG A 174 8.92 0.72 18.90
N ALA A 175 9.21 0.68 20.19
CA ALA A 175 8.71 1.68 21.14
C ALA A 175 9.21 3.09 20.80
N ALA A 176 10.51 3.25 20.55
CA ALA A 176 11.09 4.54 20.17
C ALA A 176 10.52 5.07 18.84
N GLY A 177 10.37 4.21 17.84
CA GLY A 177 9.76 4.59 16.56
C GLY A 177 8.30 5.04 16.72
N VAL A 178 7.52 4.40 17.59
CA VAL A 178 6.14 4.82 17.88
C VAL A 178 6.11 6.20 18.51
N GLU A 179 6.96 6.45 19.52
CA GLU A 179 7.02 7.76 20.20
C GLU A 179 7.37 8.89 19.23
N VAL A 180 8.33 8.67 18.33
CA VAL A 180 8.67 9.66 17.30
C VAL A 180 7.49 9.92 16.37
N VAL A 181 6.80 8.87 15.90
CA VAL A 181 5.63 9.04 15.02
C VAL A 181 4.47 9.76 15.72
N ARG A 182 4.27 9.52 17.02
CA ARG A 182 3.29 10.26 17.83
C ARG A 182 3.63 11.74 17.90
N GLY A 183 4.87 12.07 18.25
CA GLY A 183 5.32 13.47 18.31
C GLY A 183 5.18 14.20 16.98
N ILE A 184 5.42 13.52 15.86
CA ILE A 184 5.17 14.05 14.51
C ILE A 184 3.68 14.30 14.27
N ALA A 185 2.83 13.32 14.61
CA ALA A 185 1.40 13.43 14.45
C ALA A 185 0.83 14.58 15.27
N ASP A 186 1.31 14.77 16.50
CA ASP A 186 0.88 15.84 17.40
C ASP A 186 1.21 17.22 16.83
N LYS A 187 2.43 17.43 16.30
CA LYS A 187 2.80 18.67 15.59
C LYS A 187 1.86 18.98 14.42
N TRP A 188 1.41 17.95 13.70
CA TRP A 188 0.50 18.13 12.57
C TRP A 188 -0.96 18.27 12.97
N ILE A 189 -1.38 17.70 14.09
CA ILE A 189 -2.66 17.98 14.72
C ILE A 189 -2.73 19.48 15.03
N ASP A 190 -1.69 20.04 15.65
CA ASP A 190 -1.62 21.47 15.95
C ASP A 190 -1.61 22.33 14.69
N LEU A 191 -0.87 21.94 13.66
CA LEU A 191 -0.82 22.63 12.37
C LEU A 191 -2.19 22.75 11.69
N TRP A 192 -3.01 21.71 11.82
CA TRP A 192 -4.28 21.58 11.08
C TRP A 192 -5.53 21.71 11.93
N GLY A 193 -5.41 21.86 13.25
CA GLY A 193 -6.51 22.03 14.20
C GLY A 193 -7.45 20.81 14.26
N LEU A 194 -6.89 19.61 14.46
CA LEU A 194 -7.64 18.34 14.50
C LEU A 194 -8.05 17.86 15.92
#